data_AF-A0A1V1TL56-F1
#
_entry.id   AF-A0A1V1TL56-F1
#
_cell.length_a   1.000
_cell.length_b   1.000
_cell.length_c   1.000
_cell.angle_alpha   90.00
_cell.angle_beta   90.00
_cell.angle_gamma   90.00
#
_symmetry.space_group_name_H-M   'P 1'
#
loop_
_entity.id
_entity.type
_entity.pdbx_description
1 polymer ?
#
loop_
_entity_poly.entity_id
_entity_poly.type
_entity_poly.pdbx_seq_one_letter_code
_entity_poly.pdbx_strand_id
1 'polypeptide(L)'
;MAPMIELDGSNSTASLTLMSTDVERVARGLLNIHEIWACMIELGLALYLLQRELGEAFLAAVITFIACTVVIVWLSRWGRKQQRLWMSRIQDRVGLTATVLAHMKSIEMSGMTDCITELIQPLRVNELAAGRQWRVFLVIAASLAQVPSTLTPAAALVLAPGGLEASKIFREGRLRFEPILVSFRLLSRRPTAQYTKAAFRRRRVINRCFGFRLPSGHKDRSYADLSAMLLS
;
A
#
# COMPACT_ATOMS: atom_id res chain seq x y z
N MET A 1 -37.10 -41.34 -3.77
CA MET A 1 -35.90 -41.23 -4.64
C MET A 1 -35.41 -39.79 -4.51
N ALA A 2 -34.59 -39.53 -3.48
CA ALA A 2 -34.04 -38.19 -3.24
C ALA A 2 -32.80 -38.01 -4.14
N PRO A 3 -32.67 -36.91 -4.89
CA PRO A 3 -31.46 -36.66 -5.64
C PRO A 3 -30.32 -36.34 -4.65
N MET A 4 -29.31 -37.21 -4.64
CA MET A 4 -28.00 -36.95 -4.04
C MET A 4 -27.40 -35.75 -4.77
N ILE A 5 -27.40 -34.58 -4.13
CA ILE A 5 -26.58 -33.45 -4.57
C ILE A 5 -25.14 -33.84 -4.26
N GLU A 6 -24.47 -34.39 -5.26
CA GLU A 6 -23.03 -34.59 -5.29
C GLU A 6 -22.40 -33.18 -5.30
N LEU A 7 -22.04 -32.67 -4.12
CA LEU A 7 -21.26 -31.45 -4.00
C LEU A 7 -19.86 -31.76 -4.53
N ASP A 8 -19.69 -31.59 -5.84
CA ASP A 8 -18.39 -31.63 -6.50
C ASP A 8 -17.39 -30.80 -5.67
N GLY A 9 -16.34 -31.47 -5.16
CA GLY A 9 -15.37 -30.88 -4.23
C GLY A 9 -14.65 -29.65 -4.83
N SER A 10 -14.65 -29.51 -6.16
CA SER A 10 -14.10 -28.35 -6.84
C SER A 10 -15.00 -27.11 -6.74
N ASN A 11 -16.33 -27.29 -6.90
CA ASN A 11 -17.29 -26.18 -6.79
C ASN A 11 -17.38 -25.63 -5.36
N SER A 12 -17.29 -26.50 -4.36
CA SER A 12 -17.27 -26.08 -2.95
C SER A 12 -15.99 -25.32 -2.58
N THR A 13 -14.81 -25.77 -3.03
CA THR A 13 -13.54 -25.07 -2.77
C THR A 13 -13.39 -23.76 -3.56
N ALA A 14 -13.82 -23.75 -4.82
CA ALA A 14 -13.86 -22.54 -5.64
C ALA A 14 -14.85 -21.50 -5.08
N SER A 15 -16.05 -21.93 -4.66
CA SER A 15 -17.03 -21.04 -4.03
C SER A 15 -16.54 -20.51 -2.68
N LEU A 16 -15.92 -21.34 -1.83
CA LEU A 16 -15.30 -20.88 -0.58
C LEU A 16 -14.18 -19.86 -0.82
N THR A 17 -13.37 -20.06 -1.87
CA THR A 17 -12.30 -19.13 -2.26
C THR A 17 -12.89 -17.79 -2.74
N LEU A 18 -13.94 -17.83 -3.57
CA LEU A 18 -14.66 -16.64 -4.03
C LEU A 18 -15.31 -15.90 -2.87
N MET A 19 -16.03 -16.60 -1.98
CA MET A 19 -16.66 -16.00 -0.79
C MET A 19 -15.62 -15.38 0.15
N SER A 20 -14.50 -16.07 0.40
CA SER A 20 -13.41 -15.53 1.21
C SER A 20 -12.78 -14.29 0.56
N THR A 21 -12.61 -14.28 -0.76
CA THR A 21 -12.05 -13.14 -1.50
C THR A 21 -13.00 -11.95 -1.52
N ASP A 22 -14.31 -12.19 -1.61
CA ASP A 22 -15.33 -11.14 -1.61
C ASP A 22 -15.48 -10.50 -0.23
N VAL A 23 -15.44 -11.29 0.85
CA VAL A 23 -15.41 -10.74 2.22
C VAL A 23 -14.16 -9.87 2.43
N GLU A 24 -12.99 -10.33 1.97
CA GLU A 24 -11.73 -9.55 2.02
C GLU A 24 -11.83 -8.26 1.19
N ARG A 25 -12.53 -8.27 0.06
CA ARG A 25 -12.78 -7.08 -0.78
C ARG A 25 -13.73 -6.10 -0.11
N VAL A 26 -14.84 -6.57 0.45
CA VAL A 26 -15.82 -5.72 1.15
C VAL A 26 -15.20 -5.11 2.40
N ALA A 27 -14.47 -5.91 3.19
CA ALA A 27 -13.76 -5.41 4.37
C ALA A 27 -12.76 -4.30 4.00
N ARG A 28 -11.98 -4.47 2.93
CA ARG A 28 -11.09 -3.42 2.42
C ARG A 28 -11.84 -2.21 1.87
N GLY A 29 -12.99 -2.43 1.22
CA GLY A 29 -13.86 -1.37 0.72
C GLY A 29 -14.40 -0.48 1.84
N LEU A 30 -14.84 -1.08 2.95
CA LEU A 30 -15.34 -0.37 4.13
C LEU A 30 -14.26 0.52 4.77
N LEU A 31 -13.00 0.08 4.78
CA LEU A 31 -11.87 0.90 5.24
C LEU A 31 -11.66 2.14 4.35
N ASN A 32 -11.84 2.00 3.03
CA ASN A 32 -11.67 3.11 2.09
C ASN A 32 -12.80 4.14 2.20
N ILE A 33 -14.03 3.73 2.52
CA ILE A 33 -15.15 4.66 2.73
C ILE A 33 -14.80 5.64 3.85
N HIS A 34 -14.16 5.15 4.91
CA HIS A 34 -13.75 5.98 6.02
C HIS A 34 -12.73 7.06 5.61
N GLU A 35 -11.78 6.69 4.75
CA GLU A 35 -10.79 7.62 4.21
C GLU A 35 -11.43 8.69 3.33
N ILE A 36 -12.46 8.35 2.55
CA ILE A 36 -13.12 9.27 1.62
C ILE A 36 -13.83 10.40 2.39
N TRP A 37 -14.67 10.09 3.38
CA TRP A 37 -15.40 11.15 4.10
C TRP A 37 -14.46 12.00 4.96
N ALA A 38 -13.42 11.39 5.55
CA ALA A 38 -12.39 12.11 6.29
C ALA A 38 -11.64 13.10 5.38
N CYS A 39 -11.29 12.69 4.15
CA CYS A 39 -10.61 13.54 3.18
C CYS A 39 -11.48 14.73 2.75
N MET A 40 -12.80 14.54 2.61
CA MET A 40 -13.72 15.63 2.25
C MET A 40 -13.79 16.70 3.35
N ILE A 41 -13.85 16.29 4.62
CA ILE A 41 -13.85 17.21 5.77
C ILE A 41 -12.48 17.90 5.91
N GLU A 42 -11.39 17.16 5.74
CA GLU A 42 -10.02 17.68 5.75
C GLU A 42 -9.82 18.75 4.68
N LEU A 43 -10.29 18.51 3.45
CA LEU A 43 -10.23 19.47 2.36
C LEU A 43 -11.05 20.73 2.64
N GLY A 44 -12.26 20.58 3.19
CA GLY A 44 -13.12 21.71 3.56
C GLY A 44 -12.49 22.59 4.64
N LEU A 45 -11.95 21.98 5.69
CA LEU A 45 -11.22 22.69 6.75
C LEU A 45 -9.97 23.39 6.21
N ALA A 46 -9.19 22.70 5.37
CA ALA A 46 -8.00 23.26 4.76
C ALA A 46 -8.31 24.51 3.91
N LEU A 47 -9.34 24.44 3.06
CA LEU A 47 -9.77 25.59 2.24
C LEU A 47 -10.29 26.75 3.10
N TYR A 48 -11.11 26.47 4.10
CA TYR A 48 -11.65 27.48 5.02
C TYR A 48 -10.54 28.23 5.78
N LEU A 49 -9.53 27.50 6.26
CA LEU A 49 -8.42 28.08 7.00
C LEU A 49 -7.45 28.83 6.08
N LEU A 50 -7.21 28.31 4.88
CA LEU A 50 -6.36 28.97 3.89
C LEU A 50 -6.97 30.30 3.41
N GLN A 51 -8.30 30.37 3.27
CA GLN A 51 -9.01 31.61 2.94
C GLN A 51 -8.83 32.67 4.03
N ARG A 52 -8.83 32.26 5.30
CA ARG A 52 -8.72 33.17 6.44
C ARG A 52 -7.32 33.76 6.63
N GLU A 53 -6.27 33.01 6.31
CA GLU A 53 -4.88 33.42 6.56
C GLU A 53 -4.22 34.17 5.39
N LEU A 54 -4.64 33.95 4.13
CA LEU A 54 -3.90 34.43 2.94
C LEU A 54 -4.62 35.48 2.09
N GLY A 55 -5.91 35.76 2.31
CA GLY A 55 -6.65 36.74 1.50
C GLY A 55 -6.54 36.48 -0.02
N GLU A 56 -6.17 37.50 -0.81
CA GLU A 56 -6.02 37.42 -2.28
C GLU A 56 -4.96 36.40 -2.76
N ALA A 57 -3.93 36.10 -1.95
CA ALA A 57 -2.88 35.14 -2.30
C ALA A 57 -3.38 33.67 -2.30
N PHE A 58 -4.59 33.43 -1.78
CA PHE A 58 -5.27 32.13 -1.80
C PHE A 58 -5.43 31.57 -3.22
N LEU A 59 -5.73 32.42 -4.21
CA LEU A 59 -5.99 31.98 -5.58
C LEU A 59 -4.77 31.27 -6.19
N ALA A 60 -3.56 31.76 -5.92
CA ALA A 60 -2.32 31.16 -6.42
C ALA A 60 -2.08 29.74 -5.85
N ALA A 61 -2.39 29.53 -4.57
CA ALA A 61 -2.26 28.21 -3.94
C ALA A 61 -3.28 27.21 -4.48
N VAL A 62 -4.53 27.65 -4.69
CA VAL A 62 -5.59 26.81 -5.28
C VAL A 62 -5.26 26.43 -6.72
N ILE A 63 -4.81 27.38 -7.55
CA ILE A 63 -4.40 27.12 -8.93
C ILE A 63 -3.25 26.10 -8.97
N THR A 64 -2.25 26.26 -8.10
CA THR A 64 -1.12 25.33 -7.99
C THR A 64 -1.59 23.92 -7.61
N PHE A 65 -2.51 23.81 -6.65
CA PHE A 65 -3.06 22.52 -6.21
C PHE A 65 -3.85 21.83 -7.32
N ILE A 66 -4.70 22.58 -8.04
CA ILE A 66 -5.48 22.05 -9.16
C ILE A 66 -4.54 21.59 -10.28
N ALA A 67 -3.53 22.40 -10.62
CA ALA A 67 -2.54 22.06 -11.64
C ALA A 67 -1.80 20.76 -11.29
N CYS A 68 -1.33 20.61 -10.04
CA CYS A 68 -0.67 19.37 -9.59
C CYS A 68 -1.62 18.17 -9.67
N THR A 69 -2.87 18.33 -9.24
CA THR A 69 -3.89 17.28 -9.30
C THR A 69 -4.14 16.83 -10.75
N VAL A 70 -4.29 17.77 -11.69
CA VAL A 70 -4.49 17.46 -13.11
C VAL A 70 -3.31 16.67 -13.69
N VAL A 71 -2.09 17.10 -13.40
CA VAL A 71 -0.86 16.39 -13.84
C VAL A 71 -0.85 14.95 -13.31
N ILE A 72 -1.14 14.76 -12.01
CA ILE A 72 -1.17 13.43 -11.39
C ILE A 72 -2.27 12.55 -11.99
N VAL A 73 -3.47 13.10 -12.23
CA VAL A 73 -4.59 12.36 -12.84
C VAL A 73 -4.22 11.90 -14.26
N TRP A 74 -3.58 12.77 -15.04
CA TRP A 74 -3.12 12.43 -16.38
C TRP A 74 -2.04 11.34 -16.34
N LEU A 75 -1.02 11.49 -15.49
CA LEU A 75 0.02 10.47 -15.24
C LEU A 75 -0.58 9.14 -14.75
N SER A 76 -1.61 9.17 -13.90
CA SER A 76 -2.24 7.99 -13.33
C SER A 76 -2.87 7.08 -14.39
N ARG A 77 -3.40 7.66 -15.48
CA ARG A 77 -3.92 6.86 -16.61
C ARG A 77 -2.82 6.02 -17.25
N TRP A 78 -1.61 6.57 -17.37
CA TRP A 78 -0.45 5.85 -17.88
C TRP A 78 0.09 4.85 -16.86
N GLY A 79 0.25 5.28 -15.60
CA GLY A 79 0.68 4.42 -14.49
C GLY A 79 -0.19 3.16 -14.36
N ARG A 80 -1.52 3.29 -14.51
CA ARG A 80 -2.46 2.16 -14.45
C ARG A 80 -2.25 1.14 -15.56
N LYS A 81 -1.90 1.58 -16.77
CA LYS A 81 -1.54 0.66 -17.87
C LYS A 81 -0.26 -0.12 -17.54
N GLN A 82 0.75 0.57 -17.01
CA GLN A 82 2.01 -0.06 -16.64
C GLN A 82 1.87 -1.02 -15.45
N GLN A 83 1.04 -0.67 -14.47
CA GLN A 83 0.73 -1.54 -13.34
C GLN A 83 0.07 -2.84 -13.81
N ARG A 84 -0.87 -2.77 -14.77
CA ARG A 84 -1.51 -3.95 -15.35
C ARG A 84 -0.52 -4.81 -16.13
N LEU A 85 0.33 -4.18 -16.94
CA LEU A 85 1.37 -4.89 -17.70
C LEU A 85 2.32 -5.62 -16.75
N TRP A 86 2.82 -4.95 -15.71
CA TRP A 86 3.68 -5.55 -14.70
C TRP A 86 2.98 -6.69 -13.95
N MET A 87 1.70 -6.52 -13.60
CA MET A 87 0.91 -7.58 -12.94
C MET A 87 0.74 -8.81 -13.83
N SER A 88 0.50 -8.64 -15.13
CA SER A 88 0.45 -9.75 -16.09
C SER A 88 1.76 -10.54 -16.08
N ARG A 89 2.92 -9.86 -16.11
CA ARG A 89 4.24 -10.52 -16.08
C ARG A 89 4.51 -11.23 -14.75
N ILE A 90 4.04 -10.67 -13.64
CA ILE A 90 4.09 -11.36 -12.34
C ILE A 90 3.26 -12.64 -12.39
N GLN A 91 2.05 -12.59 -12.96
CA GLN A 91 1.17 -13.76 -13.08
C GLN A 91 1.81 -14.85 -13.95
N ASP A 92 2.44 -14.49 -15.08
CA ASP A 92 3.15 -15.45 -15.94
C ASP A 92 4.28 -16.17 -15.17
N ARG A 93 5.13 -15.42 -14.45
CA ARG A 93 6.22 -16.01 -13.66
C ARG A 93 5.70 -16.89 -12.54
N VAL A 94 4.76 -16.38 -11.74
CA VAL A 94 4.22 -17.09 -10.57
C VAL A 94 3.45 -18.33 -11.02
N GLY A 95 2.71 -18.25 -12.13
CA GLY A 95 2.04 -19.40 -12.74
C GLY A 95 3.04 -20.48 -13.16
N LEU A 96 4.08 -20.12 -13.92
CA LEU A 96 5.10 -21.08 -14.34
C LEU A 96 5.86 -21.69 -13.16
N THR A 97 6.22 -20.85 -12.18
CA THR A 97 6.91 -21.32 -10.96
C THR A 97 6.02 -22.27 -10.15
N ALA A 98 4.71 -22.01 -10.08
CA ALA A 98 3.78 -22.91 -9.39
C ALA A 98 3.69 -24.28 -10.08
N THR A 99 3.69 -24.32 -11.42
CA THR A 99 3.73 -25.59 -12.18
C THR A 99 5.04 -26.34 -11.96
N VAL A 100 6.18 -25.63 -11.96
CA VAL A 100 7.49 -26.22 -11.66
C VAL A 100 7.51 -26.81 -10.25
N LEU A 101 7.00 -26.08 -9.25
CA LEU A 101 6.93 -26.55 -7.87
C LEU A 101 6.01 -27.76 -7.70
N ALA A 102 4.90 -27.82 -8.45
CA ALA A 102 4.00 -28.98 -8.44
C ALA A 102 4.65 -30.26 -8.97
N HIS A 103 5.61 -30.13 -9.89
CA HIS A 103 6.32 -31.25 -10.52
C HIS A 103 7.81 -31.32 -10.20
N MET A 104 8.26 -30.67 -9.12
CA MET A 104 9.69 -30.50 -8.79
C MET A 104 10.46 -31.83 -8.76
N LYS A 105 9.87 -32.87 -8.13
CA LYS A 105 10.48 -34.21 -8.05
C LYS A 105 10.68 -34.84 -9.43
N SER A 106 9.73 -34.65 -10.34
CA SER A 106 9.82 -35.17 -11.71
C SER A 106 10.93 -34.48 -12.50
N ILE A 107 11.10 -33.17 -12.29
CA ILE A 107 12.12 -32.36 -12.94
C ILE A 107 13.52 -32.77 -12.46
N GLU A 108 13.71 -32.96 -11.15
CA GLU A 108 14.97 -33.44 -10.58
C GLU A 108 15.33 -34.85 -11.08
N MET A 109 14.38 -35.78 -11.11
CA MET A 109 14.62 -37.13 -11.63
C MET A 109 14.97 -37.15 -13.12
N SER A 110 14.51 -36.15 -13.89
CA SER A 110 14.83 -36.00 -15.31
C SER A 110 16.14 -35.25 -15.58
N GLY A 111 16.77 -34.65 -14.57
CA GLY A 111 17.97 -33.82 -14.73
C GLY A 111 17.76 -32.51 -15.51
N MET A 112 16.52 -32.06 -15.70
CA MET A 112 16.17 -30.88 -16.51
C MET A 112 16.19 -29.54 -15.76
N THR A 113 16.78 -29.48 -14.57
CA THR A 113 16.77 -28.30 -13.70
C THR A 113 17.35 -27.04 -14.37
N ASP A 114 18.42 -27.21 -15.18
CA ASP A 114 19.07 -26.11 -15.89
C ASP A 114 18.16 -25.53 -16.98
N CYS A 115 17.46 -26.39 -17.74
CA CYS A 115 16.49 -25.99 -18.76
C CYS A 115 15.32 -25.17 -18.16
N ILE A 116 14.81 -25.57 -17.00
CA ILE A 116 13.76 -24.82 -16.30
C ILE A 116 14.27 -23.46 -15.81
N THR A 117 15.53 -23.40 -15.37
CA THR A 117 16.16 -22.14 -14.95
C THR A 117 16.30 -21.18 -16.14
N GLU A 118 16.71 -21.68 -17.31
CA GLU A 118 16.75 -20.91 -18.57
C GLU A 118 15.37 -20.43 -19.02
N LEU A 119 14.30 -21.15 -18.68
CA LEU A 119 12.92 -20.72 -18.96
C LEU A 119 12.43 -19.62 -18.01
N ILE A 120 12.77 -19.69 -16.71
CA ILE A 120 12.33 -18.72 -15.68
C ILE A 120 13.10 -17.40 -15.77
N GLN A 121 14.39 -17.45 -16.06
CA GLN A 121 15.25 -16.28 -16.07
C GLN A 121 14.78 -15.14 -17.00
N PRO A 122 14.42 -15.37 -18.28
CA PRO A 122 13.92 -14.31 -19.15
C PRO A 122 12.56 -13.76 -18.68
N LEU A 123 11.69 -14.59 -18.10
CA LEU A 123 10.43 -14.13 -17.49
C LEU A 123 10.70 -13.15 -16.35
N ARG A 124 11.71 -13.45 -15.52
CA ARG A 124 12.11 -12.56 -14.42
C ARG A 124 12.67 -11.23 -14.94
N VAL A 125 13.51 -11.25 -15.96
CA VAL A 125 14.05 -10.03 -16.59
C VAL A 125 12.91 -9.18 -17.17
N ASN A 126 11.96 -9.81 -17.86
CA ASN A 126 10.79 -9.14 -18.44
C ASN A 126 9.85 -8.55 -17.37
N GLU A 127 9.65 -9.24 -16.24
CA GLU A 127 8.91 -8.73 -15.08
C GLU A 127 9.59 -7.49 -14.50
N LEU A 128 10.91 -7.54 -14.30
CA LEU A 128 11.69 -6.43 -13.72
C LEU A 128 11.68 -5.20 -14.63
N ALA A 129 11.79 -5.39 -15.95
CA ALA A 129 11.71 -4.32 -16.94
C ALA A 129 10.34 -3.61 -16.90
N ALA A 130 9.24 -4.38 -16.89
CA ALA A 130 7.89 -3.83 -16.77
C ALA A 130 7.68 -3.13 -15.41
N GLY A 131 8.18 -3.73 -14.32
CA GLY A 131 8.08 -3.17 -12.97
C GLY A 131 8.91 -1.90 -12.75
N ARG A 132 9.95 -1.66 -13.55
CA ARG A 132 10.74 -0.42 -13.49
C ARG A 132 9.87 0.80 -13.84
N GLN A 133 9.07 0.72 -14.90
CA GLN A 133 8.23 1.84 -15.35
C GLN A 133 7.18 2.20 -14.31
N TRP A 134 6.54 1.20 -13.68
CA TRP A 134 5.61 1.42 -12.58
C TRP A 134 6.28 2.11 -11.37
N ARG A 135 7.49 1.68 -11.00
CA ARG A 135 8.25 2.30 -9.90
C ARG A 135 8.64 3.75 -10.21
N VAL A 136 9.05 4.06 -11.45
CA VAL A 136 9.34 5.44 -11.85
C VAL A 136 8.09 6.31 -11.74
N PHE A 137 6.93 5.82 -12.18
CA PHE A 137 5.66 6.53 -11.98
C PHE A 137 5.38 6.81 -10.50
N LEU A 138 5.60 5.84 -9.61
CA LEU A 138 5.43 6.04 -8.16
C LEU A 138 6.37 7.13 -7.61
N VAL A 139 7.63 7.15 -8.05
CA VAL A 139 8.59 8.19 -7.65
C VAL A 139 8.14 9.57 -8.14
N ILE A 140 7.69 9.68 -9.40
CA ILE A 140 7.19 10.95 -9.95
C ILE A 140 5.95 11.40 -9.18
N ALA A 141 4.98 10.52 -8.95
CA ALA A 141 3.78 10.85 -8.19
C ALA A 141 4.11 11.28 -6.75
N ALA A 142 5.05 10.62 -6.08
CA ALA A 142 5.51 10.99 -4.74
C ALA A 142 6.22 12.35 -4.73
N SER A 143 7.04 12.65 -5.74
CA SER A 143 7.68 13.96 -5.87
C SER A 143 6.66 15.08 -6.11
N LEU A 144 5.66 14.86 -6.97
CA LEU A 144 4.60 15.84 -7.25
C LEU A 144 3.75 16.12 -6.02
N ALA A 145 3.52 15.12 -5.16
CA ALA A 145 2.81 15.30 -3.90
C ALA A 145 3.54 16.26 -2.93
N GLN A 146 4.86 16.43 -3.07
CA GLN A 146 5.65 17.36 -2.26
C GLN A 146 5.74 18.77 -2.86
N VAL A 147 5.27 18.98 -4.10
CA VAL A 147 5.35 20.28 -4.78
C VAL A 147 4.51 21.36 -4.06
N PRO A 148 3.24 21.13 -3.68
CA PRO A 148 2.46 22.16 -3.00
C PRO A 148 3.11 22.61 -1.68
N SER A 149 3.77 21.69 -0.97
CA SER A 149 4.37 21.95 0.33
C SER A 149 5.65 22.81 0.24
N THR A 150 6.30 22.84 -0.94
CA THR A 150 7.52 23.61 -1.22
C THR A 150 7.24 24.88 -2.04
N LEU A 151 6.28 24.82 -2.97
CA LEU A 151 5.93 25.93 -3.86
C LEU A 151 5.11 27.02 -3.17
N THR A 152 4.21 26.65 -2.24
CA THR A 152 3.34 27.60 -1.52
C THR A 152 4.13 28.70 -0.80
N PRO A 153 5.17 28.40 0.02
CA PRO A 153 5.96 29.45 0.65
C PRO A 153 6.80 30.25 -0.36
N ALA A 154 7.27 29.65 -1.46
CA ALA A 154 8.02 30.36 -2.50
C ALA A 154 7.13 31.36 -3.27
N ALA A 155 5.90 30.94 -3.62
CA ALA A 155 4.92 31.80 -4.27
C ALA A 155 4.49 32.95 -3.35
N ALA A 156 4.30 32.68 -2.05
CA ALA A 156 3.97 33.70 -1.06
C ALA A 156 5.07 34.77 -0.91
N LEU A 157 6.35 34.38 -0.99
CA LEU A 157 7.49 35.31 -0.93
C LEU A 157 7.57 36.24 -2.15
N VAL A 158 7.22 35.75 -3.33
CA VAL A 158 7.26 36.53 -4.58
C VAL A 158 6.09 37.51 -4.66
N LEU A 159 4.93 37.14 -4.13
CA LEU A 159 3.69 37.90 -4.29
C LEU A 159 3.42 38.92 -3.15
N ALA A 160 3.98 38.72 -1.96
CA ALA A 160 3.70 39.57 -0.80
C ALA A 160 4.77 40.68 -0.60
N PRO A 161 4.37 41.96 -0.41
CA PRO A 161 5.29 43.07 -0.16
C PRO A 161 6.01 43.03 1.21
N GLY A 162 5.76 42.00 2.04
CA GLY A 162 6.36 41.80 3.36
C GLY A 162 6.77 40.34 3.62
N GLY A 163 7.45 39.70 2.67
CA GLY A 163 7.66 38.25 2.55
C GLY A 163 8.08 37.46 3.81
N LEU A 164 8.69 38.09 4.81
CA LEU A 164 9.06 37.45 6.08
C LEU A 164 7.84 37.02 6.90
N GLU A 165 6.75 37.79 6.90
CA GLU A 165 5.55 37.51 7.70
C GLU A 165 4.73 36.35 7.13
N ALA A 166 4.61 36.25 5.80
CA ALA A 166 3.93 35.14 5.14
C ALA A 166 4.62 33.78 5.40
N SER A 167 5.97 33.78 5.43
CA SER A 167 6.74 32.57 5.73
C SER A 167 6.60 32.11 7.19
N LYS A 168 6.39 33.05 8.13
CA LYS A 168 6.11 32.74 9.55
C LYS A 168 4.71 32.19 9.74
N ILE A 169 3.69 32.83 9.17
CA ILE A 169 2.29 32.39 9.22
C ILE A 169 2.16 30.96 8.64
N PHE A 170 2.83 30.68 7.53
CA PHE A 170 2.83 29.34 6.94
C PHE A 170 3.53 28.30 7.83
N ARG A 171 4.66 28.66 8.46
CA ARG A 171 5.43 27.76 9.32
C ARG A 171 4.69 27.46 10.62
N GLU A 172 4.08 28.48 11.23
CA GLU A 172 3.28 28.37 12.44
C GLU A 172 1.94 27.66 12.18
N GLY A 173 1.30 27.93 11.04
CA GLY A 173 0.13 27.19 10.57
C GLY A 173 0.47 25.71 10.39
N ARG A 174 1.52 25.39 9.62
CA ARG A 174 1.95 23.99 9.40
C ARG A 174 2.23 23.24 10.70
N LEU A 175 2.95 23.86 11.66
CA LEU A 175 3.24 23.24 12.96
C LEU A 175 1.97 23.00 13.80
N ARG A 176 0.97 23.87 13.67
CA ARG A 176 -0.31 23.76 14.41
C ARG A 176 -1.26 22.73 13.79
N PHE A 177 -1.17 22.49 12.48
CA PHE A 177 -2.04 21.57 11.72
C PHE A 177 -1.63 20.10 11.75
N GLU A 178 -0.33 19.80 11.71
CA GLU A 178 0.18 18.42 11.75
C GLU A 178 -0.41 17.58 12.90
N PRO A 179 -0.44 18.03 14.18
CA PRO A 179 -0.98 17.20 15.26
C PRO A 179 -2.49 16.97 15.16
N ILE A 180 -3.27 17.90 14.60
CA ILE A 180 -4.73 17.75 14.44
C ILE A 180 -5.03 16.76 13.31
N LEU A 181 -4.36 16.92 12.16
CA LEU A 181 -4.53 16.04 11.00
C LEU A 181 -3.97 14.64 11.25
N VAL A 182 -2.82 14.53 11.94
CA VAL A 182 -2.28 13.26 12.39
C VAL A 182 -3.21 12.62 13.41
N SER A 183 -3.78 13.37 14.37
CA SER A 183 -4.75 12.82 15.31
C SER A 183 -6.04 12.35 14.63
N PHE A 184 -6.56 13.09 13.66
CA PHE A 184 -7.75 12.70 12.90
C PHE A 184 -7.48 11.49 12.02
N ARG A 185 -6.34 11.44 11.32
CA ARG A 185 -5.89 10.27 10.55
C ARG A 185 -5.54 9.07 11.43
N LEU A 186 -5.01 9.30 12.64
CA LEU A 186 -4.78 8.25 13.64
C LEU A 186 -6.11 7.73 14.20
N LEU A 187 -7.11 8.59 14.41
CA LEU A 187 -8.46 8.22 14.86
C LEU A 187 -9.19 7.44 13.77
N SER A 188 -9.08 7.91 12.51
CA SER A 188 -9.63 7.28 11.30
C SER A 188 -9.00 5.91 10.99
N ARG A 189 -7.69 5.76 11.24
CA ARG A 189 -6.97 4.49 11.10
C ARG A 189 -7.18 3.49 12.24
N ARG A 190 -8.02 3.78 13.25
CA ARG A 190 -8.41 2.78 14.27
C ARG A 190 -9.65 1.99 13.85
N PRO A 191 -9.50 1.00 12.96
CA PRO A 191 -10.27 -0.22 13.20
C PRO A 191 -9.53 -1.51 12.86
N THR A 192 -8.19 -1.60 12.94
CA THR A 192 -7.47 -2.87 12.66
C THR A 192 -6.59 -3.39 13.80
N ALA A 193 -6.21 -2.56 14.77
CA ALA A 193 -5.50 -3.02 15.97
C ALA A 193 -6.36 -3.90 16.90
N GLN A 194 -7.69 -3.85 16.75
CA GLN A 194 -8.62 -4.63 17.57
C GLN A 194 -8.87 -6.03 16.99
N TYR A 195 -8.95 -6.18 15.65
CA TYR A 195 -9.17 -7.48 15.01
C TYR A 195 -7.94 -8.39 15.05
N THR A 196 -6.73 -7.85 14.96
CA THR A 196 -5.49 -8.64 15.11
C THR A 196 -5.30 -9.14 16.55
N LYS A 197 -5.67 -8.35 17.56
CA LYS A 197 -5.66 -8.80 18.97
C LYS A 197 -6.73 -9.86 19.24
N ALA A 198 -7.90 -9.78 18.61
CA ALA A 198 -8.94 -10.81 18.68
C ALA A 198 -8.55 -12.10 17.93
N ALA A 199 -7.92 -11.98 16.75
CA ALA A 199 -7.37 -13.11 15.99
C ALA A 199 -6.20 -13.81 16.73
N PHE A 200 -5.34 -13.04 17.41
CA PHE A 200 -4.26 -13.59 18.23
C PHE A 200 -4.79 -14.27 19.51
N ARG A 201 -5.87 -13.78 20.11
CA ARG A 201 -6.57 -14.49 21.21
C ARG A 201 -7.17 -15.81 20.73
N ARG A 202 -7.80 -15.86 19.56
CA ARG A 202 -8.32 -17.12 18.97
C ARG A 202 -7.20 -18.12 18.68
N ARG A 203 -6.04 -17.69 18.17
CA ARG A 203 -4.87 -18.56 17.97
C ARG A 203 -4.35 -19.18 19.27
N ARG A 204 -4.35 -18.42 20.37
CA ARG A 204 -3.91 -18.92 21.70
C ARG A 204 -4.87 -19.94 22.32
N VAL A 205 -6.17 -19.83 22.03
CA VAL A 205 -7.19 -20.79 22.49
C VAL A 205 -7.16 -22.07 21.63
N ILE A 206 -7.02 -21.95 20.31
CA ILE A 206 -6.88 -23.09 19.40
C ILE A 206 -5.63 -23.92 19.74
N ASN A 207 -4.49 -23.29 20.02
CA ASN A 207 -3.28 -24.02 20.42
C ASN A 207 -3.41 -24.73 21.79
N ARG A 208 -4.35 -24.29 22.63
CA ARG A 208 -4.65 -24.91 23.93
C ARG A 208 -5.66 -26.05 23.80
N CYS A 209 -6.56 -25.97 22.82
CA CYS A 209 -7.55 -27.02 22.54
C CYS A 209 -7.03 -28.16 21.65
N PHE A 210 -6.06 -27.89 20.76
CA PHE A 210 -5.60 -28.87 19.76
C PHE A 210 -4.27 -29.58 20.08
N GLY A 211 -3.68 -29.37 21.26
CA GLY A 211 -2.52 -30.15 21.71
C GLY A 211 -1.30 -30.14 20.79
N PHE A 212 -1.22 -29.21 19.83
CA PHE A 212 -0.13 -29.17 18.85
C PHE A 212 1.09 -28.47 19.45
N ARG A 213 1.92 -29.26 20.14
CA ARG A 213 3.25 -28.84 20.60
C ARG A 213 4.19 -28.78 19.39
N LEU A 214 4.40 -27.59 18.84
CA LEU A 214 5.50 -27.37 17.90
C LEU A 214 6.84 -27.57 18.63
N PRO A 215 7.84 -28.21 18.01
CA PRO A 215 9.16 -28.39 18.60
C PRO A 215 9.87 -27.04 18.69
N SER A 216 10.13 -26.58 19.91
CA SER A 216 11.11 -25.53 20.20
C SER A 216 12.50 -26.08 19.91
N GLY A 217 13.15 -25.55 18.87
CA GLY A 217 14.50 -25.95 18.51
C GLY A 217 15.21 -24.88 17.67
N HIS A 218 15.93 -24.00 18.36
CA HIS A 218 17.16 -23.36 17.89
C HIS A 218 17.05 -22.17 16.90
N LYS A 219 16.60 -20.99 17.37
CA LYS A 219 17.06 -19.72 16.75
C LYS A 219 17.07 -18.47 17.65
N ASP A 220 17.11 -18.63 18.97
CA ASP A 220 17.16 -17.49 19.90
C ASP A 220 18.60 -17.04 20.25
N ARG A 221 19.63 -17.76 19.78
CA ARG A 221 21.03 -17.44 20.12
C ARG A 221 21.66 -16.37 19.20
N SER A 222 21.03 -16.02 18.08
CA SER A 222 21.61 -15.09 17.10
C SER A 222 21.34 -13.60 17.39
N TYR A 223 20.34 -13.27 18.21
CA TYR A 223 19.97 -11.86 18.44
C TYR A 223 20.76 -11.22 19.60
N ALA A 224 21.19 -12.01 20.59
CA ALA A 224 21.98 -11.52 21.70
C ALA A 224 23.40 -11.10 21.25
N ASP A 225 24.01 -11.86 20.33
CA ASP A 225 25.35 -11.54 19.79
C ASP A 225 25.32 -10.32 18.85
N LEU A 226 24.24 -10.12 18.08
CA LEU A 226 24.09 -8.96 17.20
C LEU A 226 23.86 -7.64 17.98
N SER A 227 23.27 -7.70 19.17
CA SER A 227 23.14 -6.53 20.05
C SER A 227 24.44 -6.13 20.74
N ALA A 228 25.37 -7.06 20.97
CA ALA A 228 26.68 -6.76 21.56
C ALA A 228 27.66 -6.16 20.55
N MET A 229 27.51 -6.47 19.25
CA MET A 229 28.41 -6.02 18.18
C MET A 229 28.07 -4.63 17.62
N LEU A 230 26.90 -4.08 17.94
CA LEU A 230 26.45 -2.74 17.50
C LEU A 230 26.64 -1.64 18.56
N LEU A 231 27.20 -1.96 19.72
CA LEU A 231 27.46 -1.03 20.83
C LEU A 231 28.94 -1.01 21.27
N SER A 232 29.86 -1.37 20.37
CA SER A 232 31.30 -1.09 20.45
C SER A 232 31.76 -0.48 19.13
#